data_AF-A0A7X0HGR8-F1
#
_entry.id   AF-A0A7X0HGR8-F1
#
_cell.length_a   1.000
_cell.length_b   1.000
_cell.length_c   1.000
_cell.angle_alpha   90.00
_cell.angle_beta   90.00
_cell.angle_gamma   90.00
#
_symmetry.space_group_name_H-M   'P 1'
#
loop_
_entity.id
_entity.type
_entity.pdbx_description
1 polymer ?
#
loop_
_entity_poly.entity_id
_entity_poly.type
_entity_poly.pdbx_seq_one_letter_code
_entity_poly.pdbx_strand_id
1 'polypeptide(L)'
;MCASCARADGGRDPVPLAEVLAVAAIELGTAARQLRAVPDPRTSGGTSCKRCGASAEWHRTVRGKWILIEPGERAVGSVPAGKRWRIAGDGTAVNLGSAIPADTCRISHFDLCPARSAGAAAAVA
;
A
#
# COMPACT_ATOMS: atom_id res chain seq x y z
N MET A 1 67.08 6.42 31.30
CA MET A 1 65.70 6.37 31.85
C MET A 1 64.91 7.50 31.20
N CYS A 2 64.02 7.20 30.25
CA CYS A 2 62.98 8.14 29.78
C CYS A 2 61.63 7.49 30.06
N ALA A 3 61.02 7.89 31.17
CA ALA A 3 59.68 7.49 31.56
C ALA A 3 58.70 8.54 31.05
N SER A 4 58.23 8.43 29.81
CA SER A 4 57.05 9.15 29.29
C SER A 4 56.75 8.70 27.84
N CYS A 5 56.21 7.50 27.70
CA CYS A 5 55.44 7.12 26.51
C CYS A 5 54.09 6.57 26.97
N ALA A 6 53.24 7.45 27.51
CA ALA A 6 51.83 7.16 27.65
C ALA A 6 51.25 6.98 26.24
N ARG A 7 50.96 5.75 25.85
CA ARG A 7 50.16 5.50 24.65
C ARG A 7 48.73 5.86 25.01
N ALA A 8 48.22 6.90 24.38
CA ALA A 8 46.79 7.17 24.36
C ALA A 8 46.11 5.97 23.70
N ASP A 9 45.42 5.17 24.49
CA ASP A 9 44.48 4.18 23.99
C ASP A 9 43.39 4.97 23.27
N GLY A 10 43.51 5.05 21.94
CA GLY A 10 42.51 5.61 21.06
C GLY A 10 41.24 4.78 21.19
N GLY A 11 40.40 5.16 22.14
CA GLY A 11 39.11 4.57 22.46
C GLY A 11 38.17 4.70 21.27
N ARG A 12 38.26 3.74 20.35
CA ARG A 12 37.15 3.41 19.46
C ARG A 12 36.42 2.28 20.14
N ASP A 13 35.32 2.62 20.79
CA ASP A 13 34.41 1.66 21.40
C ASP A 13 34.02 0.63 20.31
N PRO A 14 34.31 -0.68 20.50
CA PRO A 14 33.97 -1.67 19.49
C PRO A 14 32.46 -1.74 19.35
N VAL A 15 31.96 -1.37 18.17
CA VAL A 15 30.54 -1.50 17.85
C VAL A 15 30.14 -2.97 17.99
N PRO A 16 29.15 -3.30 18.84
CA PRO A 16 28.70 -4.66 19.01
C PRO A 16 28.04 -5.12 17.70
N LEU A 17 28.77 -5.91 16.91
CA LEU A 17 28.32 -6.45 15.62
C LEU A 17 26.98 -7.18 15.74
N ALA A 18 26.71 -7.81 16.89
CA ALA A 18 25.44 -8.48 17.17
C ALA A 18 24.24 -7.52 17.12
N GLU A 19 24.38 -6.30 17.62
CA GLU A 19 23.31 -5.30 17.63
C GLU A 19 23.07 -4.76 16.22
N VAL A 20 24.14 -4.46 15.48
CA VAL A 20 24.06 -4.01 14.08
C VAL A 20 23.40 -5.07 13.20
N LEU A 21 23.78 -6.35 13.38
CA LEU A 21 23.18 -7.46 12.65
C LEU A 21 21.72 -7.68 13.02
N ALA A 22 21.34 -7.50 14.29
CA ALA A 22 19.96 -7.60 14.73
C ALA A 22 19.08 -6.50 14.10
N VAL A 23 19.56 -5.26 14.07
CA VAL A 23 18.86 -4.14 13.41
C VAL A 23 18.76 -4.39 11.90
N ALA A 24 19.84 -4.80 11.24
CA ALA A 24 19.82 -5.13 9.82
C ALA A 24 18.84 -6.29 9.51
N ALA A 25 18.76 -7.30 10.36
CA ALA A 25 17.81 -8.40 10.21
C ALA A 25 16.34 -7.96 10.37
N ILE A 26 16.07 -6.99 11.26
CA ILE A 26 14.74 -6.39 11.41
C ILE A 26 14.36 -5.62 10.14
N GLU A 27 15.26 -4.77 9.63
CA GLU A 27 15.02 -3.98 8.41
C GLU A 27 14.88 -4.86 7.16
N LEU A 28 15.69 -5.90 7.05
CA LEU A 28 15.53 -6.90 5.99
C LEU A 28 14.24 -7.69 6.16
N GLY A 29 13.82 -8.00 7.39
CA GLY A 29 12.57 -8.68 7.69
C GLY A 29 11.33 -7.82 7.37
N THR A 30 11.36 -6.52 7.64
CA THR A 30 10.28 -5.58 7.29
C THR A 30 10.23 -5.36 5.78
N ALA A 31 11.37 -5.16 5.11
CA ALA A 31 11.46 -5.10 3.66
C ALA A 31 10.97 -6.41 3.01
N ALA A 32 11.38 -7.57 3.51
CA ALA A 32 10.92 -8.86 3.03
C ALA A 32 9.41 -9.08 3.25
N ARG A 33 8.81 -8.54 4.32
CA ARG A 33 7.34 -8.56 4.50
C ARG A 33 6.62 -7.64 3.51
N GLN A 34 7.23 -6.52 3.12
CA GLN A 34 6.71 -5.66 2.06
C GLN A 34 6.82 -6.33 0.68
N LEU A 35 7.89 -7.11 0.47
CA LEU A 35 8.15 -7.86 -0.76
C LEU A 35 7.46 -9.22 -0.81
N ARG A 36 6.97 -9.76 0.33
CA ARG A 36 6.20 -11.01 0.34
C ARG A 36 5.05 -10.86 -0.64
N ALA A 37 5.08 -11.71 -1.67
CA ALA A 37 3.99 -11.83 -2.61
C ALA A 37 2.73 -12.20 -1.82
N VAL A 38 1.82 -11.23 -1.68
CA VAL A 38 0.47 -11.53 -1.22
C VAL A 38 -0.14 -12.41 -2.31
N PRO A 39 -0.66 -13.62 -2.00
CA PRO A 39 -1.29 -14.48 -2.98
C PRO A 39 -2.28 -13.69 -3.82
N ASP A 40 -2.21 -13.84 -5.13
CA ASP A 40 -3.06 -13.13 -6.08
C ASP A 40 -4.53 -13.56 -5.85
N PRO A 41 -5.43 -12.67 -5.39
CA PRO A 41 -6.85 -12.98 -5.30
C PRO A 41 -7.53 -13.04 -6.69
N ARG A 42 -6.76 -13.08 -7.79
CA ARG A 42 -7.16 -12.71 -9.16
C ARG A 42 -6.45 -13.41 -10.34
N THR A 43 -5.93 -14.62 -10.19
CA THR A 43 -5.74 -15.49 -11.38
C THR A 43 -7.05 -15.70 -12.17
N SER A 44 -8.21 -15.32 -11.61
CA SER A 44 -9.50 -15.22 -12.27
C SER A 44 -9.95 -13.75 -12.41
N GLY A 45 -10.17 -13.27 -13.64
CA GLY A 45 -10.77 -11.98 -13.92
C GLY A 45 -12.14 -11.81 -13.24
N GLY A 46 -12.49 -10.56 -12.88
CA GLY A 46 -13.76 -10.21 -12.22
C GLY A 46 -13.99 -10.88 -10.86
N THR A 47 -14.43 -10.14 -9.85
CA THR A 47 -14.91 -10.71 -8.59
C THR A 47 -16.19 -10.03 -8.16
N SER A 48 -17.10 -10.76 -7.51
CA SER A 48 -18.30 -10.18 -6.93
C SER A 48 -18.04 -9.70 -5.50
N CYS A 49 -18.50 -8.50 -5.18
CA CYS A 49 -18.45 -7.98 -3.82
C CYS A 49 -19.26 -8.88 -2.88
N LYS A 50 -18.63 -9.37 -1.81
CA LYS A 50 -19.30 -10.27 -0.85
C LYS A 50 -20.49 -9.64 -0.10
N ARG A 51 -20.62 -8.31 -0.13
CA ARG A 51 -21.69 -7.59 0.58
C ARG A 51 -22.88 -7.27 -0.30
N CYS A 52 -22.65 -6.79 -1.52
CA CYS A 52 -23.73 -6.37 -2.43
C CYS A 52 -23.84 -7.22 -3.71
N GLY A 53 -22.95 -8.19 -3.92
CA GLY A 53 -22.95 -9.07 -5.10
C GLY A 53 -22.44 -8.42 -6.39
N ALA A 54 -22.26 -7.10 -6.45
CA ALA A 54 -21.85 -6.38 -7.65
C ALA A 54 -20.44 -6.79 -8.12
N SER A 55 -20.25 -6.87 -9.43
CA SER A 55 -18.96 -7.19 -10.05
C SER A 55 -17.97 -6.04 -9.91
N ALA A 56 -16.73 -6.36 -9.57
CA ALA A 56 -15.61 -5.43 -9.43
C ALA A 56 -14.27 -6.15 -9.59
N GLU A 57 -13.17 -5.41 -9.59
CA GLU A 57 -11.83 -5.93 -9.82
C GLU A 57 -10.84 -5.39 -8.79
N TRP A 58 -10.20 -6.27 -8.04
CA TRP A 58 -9.06 -5.96 -7.16
C TRP A 58 -7.79 -5.72 -7.97
N HIS A 59 -7.17 -4.62 -7.64
CA HIS A 59 -5.86 -4.27 -8.12
C HIS A 59 -4.93 -4.13 -6.93
N ARG A 60 -3.65 -4.42 -7.16
CA ARG A 60 -2.62 -4.13 -6.17
C ARG A 60 -2.29 -2.65 -6.26
N THR A 61 -2.22 -1.97 -5.13
CA THR A 61 -1.81 -0.57 -5.06
C THR A 61 -0.29 -0.47 -5.10
N VAL A 62 0.23 0.72 -5.40
CA VAL A 62 1.67 1.03 -5.31
C VAL A 62 2.27 0.75 -3.92
N ARG A 63 1.44 0.72 -2.86
CA ARG A 63 1.85 0.39 -1.49
C ARG A 63 1.68 -1.10 -1.15
N GLY A 64 1.48 -1.95 -2.15
CA GLY A 64 1.31 -3.40 -2.00
C GLY A 64 -0.03 -3.87 -1.43
N LYS A 65 -0.93 -2.96 -1.02
CA LYS A 65 -2.28 -3.28 -0.53
C LYS A 65 -3.23 -3.59 -1.68
N TRP A 66 -4.26 -4.40 -1.44
CA TRP A 66 -5.33 -4.65 -2.40
C TRP A 66 -6.47 -3.64 -2.28
N ILE A 67 -7.01 -3.22 -3.41
CA ILE A 67 -8.21 -2.38 -3.49
C ILE A 67 -9.16 -2.89 -4.56
N LEU A 68 -10.46 -2.93 -4.25
CA LEU A 68 -11.51 -3.35 -5.18
C LEU A 68 -11.99 -2.13 -5.95
N ILE A 69 -11.92 -2.18 -7.28
CA ILE A 69 -12.21 -1.09 -8.21
C ILE A 69 -13.43 -1.45 -9.05
N GLU A 70 -14.31 -0.47 -9.27
CA GLU A 70 -15.48 -0.62 -10.13
C GLU A 70 -15.08 -0.90 -11.59
N PRO A 71 -15.84 -1.73 -12.30
CA PRO A 71 -15.67 -1.88 -13.74
C PRO A 71 -16.04 -0.56 -14.44
N GLY A 72 -15.30 -0.24 -15.50
CA GLY A 72 -15.53 0.93 -16.33
C GLY A 72 -14.89 2.23 -15.82
N GLU A 73 -14.92 3.23 -16.68
CA GLU A 73 -14.32 4.55 -16.43
C GLU A 73 -15.37 5.60 -16.07
N ARG A 74 -14.92 6.66 -15.40
CA ARG A 74 -15.75 7.80 -14.97
C ARG A 74 -15.05 9.10 -15.31
N ALA A 75 -15.82 10.12 -15.68
CA ALA A 75 -15.28 11.46 -15.84
C ALA A 75 -14.65 11.95 -14.54
N VAL A 76 -13.45 12.52 -14.61
CA VAL A 76 -12.70 12.99 -13.44
C VAL A 76 -13.47 14.03 -12.62
N GLY A 77 -14.26 14.88 -13.28
CA GLY A 77 -15.11 15.87 -12.61
C GLY A 77 -16.21 15.26 -11.73
N SER A 78 -16.59 14.00 -11.97
CA SER A 78 -17.62 13.30 -11.19
C SER A 78 -17.09 12.58 -9.94
N VAL A 79 -15.76 12.43 -9.82
CA VAL A 79 -15.11 11.69 -8.72
C VAL A 79 -14.29 12.67 -7.87
N PRO A 80 -14.43 12.68 -6.54
CA PRO A 80 -13.59 13.52 -5.66
C PRO A 80 -12.10 13.17 -5.80
N ALA A 81 -11.22 14.19 -5.77
CA ALA A 81 -9.78 14.06 -5.98
C ALA A 81 -9.14 12.84 -5.28
N GLY A 82 -9.27 12.73 -3.95
CA GLY A 82 -8.68 11.63 -3.17
C GLY A 82 -9.24 10.22 -3.46
N LYS A 83 -10.30 10.11 -4.26
CA LYS A 83 -10.96 8.84 -4.63
C LYS A 83 -10.71 8.43 -6.08
N ARG A 84 -9.92 9.21 -6.83
CA ARG A 84 -9.60 8.95 -8.23
C ARG A 84 -8.48 7.93 -8.33
N TRP A 85 -8.74 6.87 -9.09
CA TRP A 85 -7.77 5.81 -9.34
C TRP A 85 -7.46 5.70 -10.83
N ARG A 86 -6.26 5.24 -11.16
CA ARG A 86 -5.89 4.77 -12.49
C ARG A 86 -5.31 3.37 -12.36
N ILE A 87 -5.58 2.51 -13.33
CA ILE A 87 -4.91 1.22 -13.46
C ILE A 87 -3.77 1.41 -14.46
N ALA A 88 -2.53 1.20 -14.02
CA ALA A 88 -1.36 1.21 -14.87
C ALA A 88 -1.33 -0.05 -15.76
N GLY A 89 -0.49 -0.06 -16.80
CA GLY A 89 -0.44 -1.16 -17.76
C GLY A 89 -0.04 -2.52 -17.16
N ASP A 90 0.59 -2.51 -15.99
CA ASP A 90 0.93 -3.69 -15.19
C ASP A 90 -0.21 -4.15 -14.26
N GLY A 91 -1.37 -3.50 -14.32
CA GLY A 91 -2.53 -3.79 -13.45
C GLY A 91 -2.47 -3.10 -12.09
N THR A 92 -1.44 -2.29 -11.79
CA THR A 92 -1.30 -1.59 -10.52
C THR A 92 -2.29 -0.43 -10.41
N ALA A 93 -3.02 -0.36 -9.29
CA ALA A 93 -3.88 0.78 -8.95
C ALA A 93 -3.09 1.93 -8.33
N VAL A 94 -3.13 3.09 -8.99
CA VAL A 94 -2.50 4.33 -8.57
C VAL A 94 -3.59 5.31 -8.15
N ASN A 95 -3.53 5.84 -6.93
CA ASN A 95 -4.38 6.94 -6.51
C ASN A 95 -3.81 8.25 -7.07
N LEU A 96 -4.64 9.00 -7.79
CA LEU A 96 -4.20 10.22 -8.48
C LEU A 96 -4.18 11.44 -7.54
N GLY A 97 -4.86 11.39 -6.40
CA GLY A 97 -5.01 12.54 -5.52
C GLY A 97 -5.59 13.74 -6.28
N SER A 98 -4.94 14.90 -6.17
CA SER A 98 -5.31 16.11 -6.92
C SER A 98 -4.83 16.12 -8.37
N ALA A 99 -3.95 15.20 -8.78
CA ALA A 99 -3.45 15.16 -10.14
C ALA A 99 -4.53 14.71 -11.14
N ILE A 100 -4.54 15.33 -12.32
CA ILE A 100 -5.48 15.01 -13.41
C ILE A 100 -4.67 14.77 -14.69
N PRO A 101 -4.03 13.60 -14.85
CA PRO A 101 -3.27 13.28 -16.05
C PRO A 101 -4.16 12.81 -17.22
N ALA A 102 -5.47 12.63 -17.01
CA ALA A 102 -6.45 12.18 -18.00
C ALA A 102 -7.86 12.68 -17.65
N ASP A 103 -8.77 12.71 -18.61
CA ASP A 103 -10.17 13.14 -18.41
C ASP A 103 -11.04 12.09 -17.70
N THR A 104 -10.58 10.85 -17.69
CA THR A 104 -11.26 9.72 -17.04
C THR A 104 -10.44 9.12 -15.89
N CYS A 105 -11.14 8.48 -14.98
CA CYS A 105 -10.57 7.76 -13.84
C CYS A 105 -11.43 6.56 -13.47
N ARG A 106 -10.89 5.75 -12.56
CA ARG A 106 -11.59 4.68 -11.86
C ARG A 106 -11.95 5.12 -10.44
N ILE A 107 -12.84 4.39 -9.81
CA ILE A 107 -13.23 4.58 -8.42
C ILE A 107 -13.24 3.23 -7.68
N SER A 108 -12.95 3.26 -6.39
CA SER A 108 -13.06 2.10 -5.51
C SER A 108 -14.52 1.66 -5.38
N HIS A 109 -14.77 0.35 -5.47
CA HIS A 109 -16.07 -0.24 -5.19
C HIS A 109 -16.53 0.10 -3.77
N PHE A 110 -15.62 0.21 -2.81
CA PHE A 110 -15.97 0.54 -1.42
C PHE A 110 -16.57 1.95 -1.26
N ASP A 111 -16.30 2.85 -2.21
CA ASP A 111 -16.88 4.19 -2.21
C ASP A 111 -18.31 4.21 -2.76
N LEU A 112 -18.70 3.22 -3.57
CA LEU A 112 -20.02 3.13 -4.18
C LEU A 112 -20.89 2.00 -3.62
N CYS A 113 -20.30 1.07 -2.85
CA CYS A 113 -20.98 -0.13 -2.37
C CYS A 113 -22.24 0.24 -1.56
N PRO A 114 -23.45 -0.10 -2.03
CA PRO A 114 -24.69 0.26 -1.34
C PRO A 114 -24.79 -0.35 0.06
N ALA A 115 -24.24 -1.55 0.24
CA ALA A 115 -24.21 -2.24 1.53
C ALA A 115 -23.33 -1.51 2.57
N ARG A 116 -22.40 -0.64 2.15
CA ARG A 116 -21.63 0.20 3.07
C ARG A 116 -22.47 1.36 3.61
N SER A 117 -23.29 1.97 2.75
CA SER A 117 -24.19 3.06 3.13
C SER A 117 -25.34 2.54 4.02
N ALA A 118 -25.86 1.35 3.74
CA ALA A 118 -26.89 0.70 4.56
C ALA A 118 -26.43 0.42 6.00
N GLY A 119 -25.16 0.02 6.19
CA GLY A 119 -24.58 -0.18 7.52
C GLY A 119 -24.40 1.11 8.32
N ALA A 120 -24.21 2.26 7.66
CA ALA A 120 -24.16 3.56 8.32
C ALA A 120 -25.56 4.03 8.75
N ALA A 121 -26.62 3.70 8.00
CA ALA A 121 -27.99 4.02 8.37
C ALA A 121 -28.52 3.17 9.55
N ALA A 122 -28.08 1.93 9.69
CA ALA A 122 -28.49 1.04 10.78
C ALA A 122 -27.83 1.37 12.14
N ALA A 123 -26.74 2.14 12.17
CA ALA A 123 -26.03 2.51 13.40
C ALA A 123 -26.59 3.78 14.07
N VAL A 124 -27.66 4.37 13.53
CA VAL A 124 -28.28 5.62 14.03
C VAL A 124 -29.76 5.40 14.41
N ALA A 125 -30.21 4.15 14.49
CA ALA A 125 -31.56 3.76 14.88
C ALA A 125 -31.57 3.10 16.26
#